data_AF-A0A6B3I0Y0-F1
#
_entry.id   AF-A0A6B3I0Y0-F1
#
_cell.length_a   1.000
_cell.length_b   1.000
_cell.length_c   1.000
_cell.angle_alpha   90.00
_cell.angle_beta   90.00
_cell.angle_gamma   90.00
#
_symmetry.space_group_name_H-M   'P 1'
#
loop_
_entity.id
_entity.type
_entity.pdbx_description
1 polymer ?
#
loop_
_entity_poly.entity_id
_entity_poly.type
_entity_poly.pdbx_seq_one_letter_code
_entity_poly.pdbx_strand_id
1 'polypeptide(L)'
;LRNLLAAGFTGRTYAVNRAFDEGLATLDGVPAHRSLGEIDERVDLAVIAVPAHRVPEAVADCGEHGVQGLVVLSAGYAERGSAGRELQRELVRQARSYGMRIIGPNAFGIINTAESVRLNASLAPESPARGRIGLFTQS
;
A
#
# COMPACT_ATOMS: atom_id res chain seq x y z
N LEU A 1 -5.40 -3.50 6.49
CA LEU A 1 -6.02 -4.82 6.19
C LEU A 1 -7.51 -4.82 6.49
N ARG A 2 -7.94 -4.66 7.75
CA ARG A 2 -9.36 -4.69 8.13
C ARG A 2 -10.28 -3.80 7.30
N ASN A 3 -9.87 -2.58 6.96
CA ASN A 3 -10.66 -1.69 6.09
C ASN A 3 -10.91 -2.27 4.69
N LEU A 4 -9.92 -2.95 4.09
CA LEU A 4 -10.08 -3.63 2.80
C LEU A 4 -11.12 -4.75 2.89
N LEU A 5 -11.04 -5.54 3.97
CA LEU A 5 -11.93 -6.67 4.21
C LEU A 5 -13.36 -6.22 4.53
N ALA A 6 -13.50 -5.22 5.40
CA ALA A 6 -14.80 -4.64 5.78
C ALA A 6 -15.50 -3.97 4.60
N ALA A 7 -14.75 -3.35 3.68
CA ALA A 7 -15.31 -2.81 2.45
C ALA A 7 -15.79 -3.90 1.47
N GLY A 8 -15.34 -5.16 1.66
CA GLY A 8 -15.69 -6.27 0.76
C GLY A 8 -14.93 -6.21 -0.56
N PHE A 9 -13.65 -5.83 -0.51
CA PHE A 9 -12.77 -5.76 -1.69
C PHE A 9 -12.86 -7.05 -2.50
N THR A 10 -13.01 -6.89 -3.82
CA THR A 10 -13.31 -8.00 -4.74
C THR A 10 -12.07 -8.72 -5.25
N GLY A 11 -10.91 -8.08 -5.14
CA GLY A 11 -9.63 -8.66 -5.54
C GLY A 11 -9.04 -9.55 -4.46
N ARG A 12 -8.05 -10.35 -4.87
CA ARG A 12 -7.28 -11.15 -3.93
C ARG A 12 -6.41 -10.25 -3.05
N THR A 13 -6.33 -10.59 -1.77
CA THR A 13 -5.57 -9.83 -0.78
C THR A 13 -4.53 -10.76 -0.16
N TYR A 14 -3.40 -10.18 0.24
CA TYR A 14 -2.34 -10.87 0.98
C TYR A 14 -1.86 -9.96 2.11
N ALA A 15 -1.53 -10.54 3.25
CA ALA A 15 -0.86 -9.84 4.33
C ALA A 15 0.64 -10.12 4.23
N VAL A 16 1.47 -9.07 4.20
CA VAL A 16 2.93 -9.22 4.13
C VAL A 16 3.57 -8.55 5.33
N ASN A 17 4.32 -9.32 6.14
CA ASN A 17 5.09 -8.79 7.25
C ASN A 17 6.22 -9.73 7.65
N ARG A 18 7.46 -9.22 7.59
CA ARG A 18 8.68 -9.95 7.98
C ARG A 18 8.72 -10.40 9.44
N ALA A 19 7.88 -9.80 10.29
CA ALA A 19 7.74 -10.15 11.70
C ALA A 19 6.71 -11.25 11.97
N PHE A 20 5.98 -11.74 10.96
CA PHE A 20 5.09 -12.89 11.15
C PHE A 20 5.87 -14.15 11.52
N ASP A 21 5.35 -14.96 12.44
CA ASP A 21 5.94 -16.25 12.75
C ASP A 21 5.94 -17.16 11.51
N GLU A 22 6.94 -18.05 11.38
CA GLU A 22 7.05 -18.97 10.22
C GLU A 22 5.83 -19.88 10.03
N GLY A 23 5.11 -20.19 11.12
CA GLY A 23 3.89 -21.00 11.08
C GLY A 23 2.59 -20.22 10.82
N LEU A 24 2.64 -18.88 10.72
CA LEU A 24 1.43 -18.09 10.52
C LEU A 24 0.97 -18.14 9.07
N ALA A 25 0.02 -19.03 8.77
CA ALA A 25 -0.51 -19.18 7.41
C ALA A 25 -1.49 -18.07 6.99
N THR A 26 -2.24 -17.49 7.94
CA THR A 26 -3.26 -16.47 7.64
C THR A 26 -3.35 -15.38 8.70
N LEU A 27 -3.69 -14.16 8.30
CA LEU A 27 -4.05 -13.03 9.16
C LEU A 27 -5.44 -12.51 8.77
N ASP A 28 -6.37 -12.42 9.72
CA ASP A 28 -7.76 -11.97 9.48
C ASP A 28 -8.45 -12.72 8.30
N GLY A 29 -8.12 -14.02 8.11
CA GLY A 29 -8.66 -14.86 7.04
C GLY A 29 -7.98 -14.71 5.68
N VAL A 30 -6.89 -13.94 5.60
CA VAL A 30 -6.12 -13.66 4.38
C VAL A 30 -4.78 -14.38 4.42
N PRO A 31 -4.25 -14.93 3.31
CA PRO A 31 -2.91 -15.53 3.28
C PRO A 31 -1.85 -14.56 3.81
N ALA A 32 -1.03 -15.04 4.73
CA ALA A 32 0.04 -14.28 5.36
C ALA A 32 1.40 -14.77 4.85
N HIS A 33 2.24 -13.82 4.46
CA HIS A 33 3.58 -14.06 3.92
C HIS A 33 4.60 -13.18 4.64
N ARG A 34 5.82 -13.66 4.80
CA ARG A 34 6.90 -12.89 5.43
C ARG A 34 7.56 -11.93 4.44
N SER A 35 7.51 -12.26 3.16
CA SER A 35 8.04 -11.45 2.05
C SER A 35 7.09 -11.45 0.85
N LEU A 36 7.22 -10.44 -0.01
CA LEU A 36 6.40 -10.36 -1.22
C LEU A 36 6.74 -11.48 -2.23
N GLY A 37 8.01 -11.89 -2.27
CA GLY A 37 8.49 -12.96 -3.15
C GLY A 37 7.96 -14.36 -2.82
N GLU A 38 7.29 -14.56 -1.68
CA GLU A 38 6.58 -15.80 -1.35
C GLU A 38 5.20 -15.91 -2.03
N ILE A 39 4.77 -14.88 -2.74
CA ILE A 39 3.47 -14.84 -3.41
C ILE A 39 3.66 -15.22 -4.87
N ASP A 40 3.30 -16.45 -5.27
CA ASP A 40 3.45 -16.89 -6.67
C ASP A 40 2.53 -16.16 -7.67
N GLU A 41 1.61 -15.34 -7.16
CA GLU A 41 0.57 -14.67 -7.91
C GLU A 41 0.95 -13.19 -8.16
N ARG A 42 0.46 -12.66 -9.29
CA ARG A 42 0.69 -11.26 -9.65
C ARG A 42 0.01 -10.32 -8.64
N VAL A 43 0.78 -9.36 -8.12
CA VAL A 43 0.27 -8.30 -7.24
C VAL A 43 0.28 -6.97 -8.00
N ASP A 44 -0.89 -6.39 -8.23
CA ASP A 44 -0.99 -5.14 -9.01
C ASP A 44 -0.77 -3.87 -8.16
N LEU A 45 -1.13 -3.93 -6.87
CA LEU A 45 -1.13 -2.81 -5.93
C LEU A 45 -0.57 -3.23 -4.57
N ALA A 46 0.40 -2.49 -4.04
CA ALA A 46 0.89 -2.65 -2.67
C ALA A 46 0.48 -1.46 -1.79
N VAL A 47 -0.10 -1.75 -0.63
CA VAL A 47 -0.38 -0.75 0.42
C VAL A 47 0.73 -0.85 1.47
N ILE A 48 1.63 0.13 1.48
CA ILE A 48 2.82 0.14 2.31
C ILE A 48 2.54 0.91 3.60
N ALA A 49 2.56 0.19 4.72
CA ALA A 49 2.30 0.70 6.07
C ALA A 49 3.41 0.30 7.07
N VAL A 50 4.67 0.34 6.63
CA VAL A 50 5.86 0.07 7.45
C VAL A 50 6.50 1.37 7.95
N PRO A 51 7.38 1.36 8.97
CA PRO A 51 8.13 2.56 9.36
C PRO A 51 8.90 3.17 8.18
N ALA A 52 9.02 4.51 8.14
CA ALA A 52 9.60 5.27 7.01
C ALA A 52 10.94 4.71 6.50
N HIS A 53 11.84 4.34 7.41
CA HIS A 53 13.17 3.82 7.07
C HIS A 53 13.14 2.44 6.38
N ARG A 54 12.03 1.70 6.45
CA ARG A 54 11.84 0.40 5.77
C ARG A 54 11.07 0.52 4.46
N VAL A 55 10.51 1.68 4.14
CA VAL A 55 9.76 1.87 2.89
C VAL A 55 10.63 1.66 1.65
N PRO A 56 11.89 2.15 1.55
CA PRO A 56 12.73 1.89 0.37
C PRO A 56 12.92 0.39 0.11
N GLU A 57 13.09 -0.40 1.15
CA GLU A 57 13.21 -1.85 1.04
C GLU A 57 11.91 -2.49 0.56
N ALA A 58 10.76 -2.11 1.13
CA ALA A 58 9.46 -2.57 0.65
C ALA A 58 9.19 -2.18 -0.83
N VAL A 59 9.68 -1.02 -1.27
CA VAL A 59 9.60 -0.60 -2.68
C VAL A 59 10.50 -1.43 -3.58
N ALA A 60 11.68 -1.84 -3.12
CA ALA A 60 12.54 -2.76 -3.87
C ALA A 60 11.85 -4.13 -4.03
N ASP A 61 11.34 -4.71 -2.94
CA ASP A 61 10.58 -5.97 -2.96
C ASP A 61 9.41 -5.88 -3.96
N CYS A 62 8.65 -4.77 -3.94
CA CYS A 62 7.56 -4.52 -4.90
C CYS A 62 8.04 -4.43 -6.36
N GLY A 63 9.18 -3.78 -6.59
CA GLY A 63 9.75 -3.61 -7.91
C GLY A 63 10.24 -4.93 -8.50
N GLU A 64 10.90 -5.76 -7.70
CA GLU A 64 11.35 -7.10 -8.08
C GLU A 64 10.18 -8.04 -8.38
N HIS A 65 9.07 -7.89 -7.64
CA HIS A 65 7.83 -8.64 -7.87
C HIS A 65 7.02 -8.15 -9.08
N GLY A 66 7.34 -6.98 -9.64
CA GLY A 66 6.61 -6.40 -10.76
C GLY A 66 5.26 -5.74 -10.38
N VAL A 67 5.13 -5.25 -9.15
CA VAL A 67 3.97 -4.44 -8.72
C VAL A 67 3.86 -3.18 -9.58
N GLN A 68 2.65 -2.71 -9.88
CA GLN A 68 2.46 -1.52 -10.74
C GLN A 68 2.16 -0.26 -9.92
N GLY A 69 1.35 -0.39 -8.87
CA GLY A 69 0.92 0.73 -8.03
C GLY A 69 1.34 0.57 -6.58
N LEU A 70 1.72 1.68 -5.96
CA LEU A 70 2.07 1.78 -4.54
C LEU A 70 1.19 2.83 -3.85
N VAL A 71 0.62 2.49 -2.71
CA VAL A 71 -0.01 3.43 -1.78
C VAL A 71 0.83 3.46 -0.51
N VAL A 72 1.62 4.52 -0.34
CA VAL A 72 2.54 4.65 0.80
C VAL A 72 1.89 5.50 1.87
N LEU A 73 1.39 4.84 2.93
CA LEU A 73 0.74 5.51 4.06
C LEU A 73 1.75 6.14 5.02
N SER A 74 2.97 5.60 5.04
CA SER A 74 4.03 5.99 5.96
C SER A 74 4.41 7.47 5.84
N ALA A 75 4.37 8.18 6.96
CA ALA A 75 4.95 9.52 7.12
C ALA A 75 6.47 9.43 7.36
N GLY A 76 7.15 10.57 7.46
CA GLY A 76 8.59 10.72 7.72
C GLY A 76 9.38 11.38 6.57
N TYR A 77 8.71 12.06 5.64
CA TYR A 77 9.27 12.51 4.37
C TYR A 77 9.23 14.04 4.24
N ALA A 78 8.71 14.60 3.15
CA ALA A 78 8.80 16.04 2.85
C ALA A 78 8.25 16.94 3.97
N GLU A 79 7.31 16.45 4.77
CA GLU A 79 6.76 17.16 5.92
C GLU A 79 7.76 17.35 7.07
N ARG A 80 8.90 16.65 7.05
CA ARG A 80 10.03 16.82 7.99
C ARG A 80 11.09 17.84 7.53
N GLY A 81 10.89 18.51 6.40
CA GLY A 81 11.80 19.54 5.89
C GLY A 81 12.73 19.06 4.77
N SER A 82 13.89 19.71 4.62
CA SER A 82 14.78 19.52 3.47
C SER A 82 15.31 18.10 3.31
N ALA A 83 15.79 17.48 4.39
CA ALA A 83 16.27 16.10 4.39
C ALA A 83 15.17 15.11 3.99
N GLY A 84 13.97 15.28 4.55
CA GLY A 84 12.81 14.47 4.22
C GLY A 84 12.32 14.64 2.77
N ARG A 85 12.45 15.84 2.19
CA ARG A 85 12.21 16.06 0.76
C ARG A 85 13.19 15.29 -0.12
N GLU A 86 14.45 15.18 0.27
CA GLU A 86 15.42 14.41 -0.51
C GLU A 86 15.13 12.91 -0.42
N LEU A 87 14.81 12.39 0.78
CA LEU A 87 14.35 11.02 0.95
C LEU A 87 13.11 10.71 0.09
N GLN A 88 12.17 11.64 -0.01
CA GLN A 88 10.99 11.49 -0.86
C GLN A 88 11.36 11.45 -2.35
N ARG A 89 12.28 12.31 -2.79
CA ARG A 89 12.75 12.28 -4.19
C ARG A 89 13.43 10.96 -4.51
N GLU A 90 14.25 10.45 -3.61
CA GLU A 90 14.90 9.15 -3.78
C GLU A 90 13.88 8.02 -3.87
N LEU A 91 12.91 7.98 -2.95
CA LEU A 91 11.81 7.02 -2.99
C LEU A 91 11.07 7.04 -4.33
N VAL A 92 10.76 8.24 -4.85
CA VAL A 92 10.08 8.40 -6.14
C VAL A 92 10.97 7.98 -7.30
N ARG A 93 12.28 8.27 -7.27
CA ARG A 93 13.25 7.81 -8.27
C ARG A 93 13.31 6.29 -8.31
N GLN A 94 13.43 5.66 -7.15
CA GLN A 94 13.47 4.20 -7.02
C GLN A 94 12.21 3.54 -7.57
N ALA A 95 11.01 3.99 -7.17
CA ALA A 95 9.78 3.37 -7.70
C ALA A 95 9.67 3.53 -9.23
N ARG A 96 10.09 4.68 -9.77
CA ARG A 96 10.09 4.92 -11.22
C ARG A 96 11.10 4.05 -11.97
N SER A 97 12.24 3.68 -11.39
CA SER A 97 13.20 2.80 -12.06
C SER A 97 12.64 1.39 -12.28
N TYR A 98 11.66 0.98 -11.47
CA TYR A 98 10.90 -0.26 -11.67
C TYR A 98 9.62 -0.08 -12.52
N GLY A 99 9.35 1.13 -13.02
CA GLY A 99 8.11 1.43 -13.77
C GLY A 99 6.85 1.62 -12.90
N MET A 100 6.99 1.71 -11.58
CA MET A 100 5.86 1.82 -10.65
C MET A 100 5.34 3.24 -10.49
N ARG A 101 4.09 3.37 -10.04
CA ARG A 101 3.45 4.64 -9.67
C ARG A 101 3.16 4.69 -8.17
N ILE A 102 3.39 5.84 -7.54
CA ILE A 102 3.16 6.05 -6.11
C ILE A 102 2.01 7.04 -5.87
N ILE A 103 1.14 6.70 -4.92
CA ILE A 103 0.30 7.62 -4.15
C ILE A 103 0.93 7.76 -2.76
N GLY A 104 1.23 9.00 -2.35
CA GLY A 104 2.02 9.30 -1.15
C GLY A 104 3.47 9.70 -1.46
N PRO A 105 4.41 9.57 -0.51
CA PRO A 105 4.24 9.06 0.85
C PRO A 105 3.39 9.98 1.74
N ASN A 106 3.18 9.60 2.99
CA ASN A 106 2.26 10.27 3.93
C ASN A 106 0.84 10.40 3.36
N ALA A 107 0.37 9.38 2.64
CA ALA A 107 -0.98 9.37 2.09
C ALA A 107 -1.98 8.92 3.15
N PHE A 108 -3.18 9.53 3.14
CA PHE A 108 -4.33 8.96 3.83
C PHE A 108 -4.78 7.62 3.20
N GLY A 109 -4.50 7.44 1.91
CA GLY A 109 -4.79 6.23 1.13
C GLY A 109 -5.82 6.47 0.03
N ILE A 110 -6.44 5.39 -0.47
CA ILE A 110 -7.42 5.45 -1.55
C ILE A 110 -8.67 4.64 -1.25
N ILE A 111 -9.81 5.11 -1.77
CA ILE A 111 -11.10 4.42 -1.71
C ILE A 111 -11.69 4.38 -3.12
N ASN A 112 -12.21 3.21 -3.51
CA ASN A 112 -13.04 3.03 -4.70
C ASN A 112 -14.34 2.34 -4.30
N THR A 113 -15.44 3.09 -4.34
CA THR A 113 -16.77 2.61 -3.95
C THR A 113 -17.53 1.89 -5.08
N ALA A 114 -16.93 1.73 -6.25
CA ALA A 114 -17.55 0.98 -7.35
C ALA A 114 -17.85 -0.45 -6.91
N GLU A 115 -19.05 -0.94 -7.26
CA GLU A 115 -19.53 -2.26 -6.84
C GLU A 115 -18.61 -3.40 -7.27
N SER A 116 -17.99 -3.29 -8.44
CA SER A 116 -17.06 -4.30 -8.95
C SER A 116 -15.70 -4.30 -8.26
N VAL A 117 -15.38 -3.27 -7.45
CA VAL A 117 -14.05 -3.07 -6.84
C VAL A 117 -14.12 -3.09 -5.31
N ARG A 118 -14.93 -2.21 -4.70
CA ARG A 118 -15.12 -2.09 -3.24
C ARG A 118 -13.81 -1.99 -2.44
N LEU A 119 -12.90 -1.13 -2.90
CA LEU A 119 -11.57 -0.95 -2.28
C LEU A 119 -11.62 0.12 -1.19
N ASN A 120 -11.18 -0.20 0.02
CA ASN A 120 -10.80 0.79 1.03
C ASN A 120 -9.37 0.54 1.52
N ALA A 121 -8.41 1.07 0.75
CA ALA A 121 -6.98 1.06 1.04
C ALA A 121 -6.57 2.37 1.72
N SER A 122 -7.30 2.78 2.75
CA SER A 122 -7.09 4.05 3.43
C SER A 122 -7.15 3.91 4.95
N LEU A 123 -6.80 5.00 5.63
CA LEU A 123 -6.93 5.16 7.07
C LEU A 123 -8.34 5.58 7.51
N ALA A 124 -9.32 5.65 6.58
CA ALA A 124 -10.71 5.93 6.92
C ALA A 124 -11.32 4.77 7.71
N PRO A 125 -11.96 5.03 8.86
CA PRO A 125 -12.61 3.98 9.66
C PRO A 125 -13.80 3.37 8.93
N GLU A 126 -14.47 4.14 8.08
CA GLU A 126 -15.63 3.72 7.30
C GLU A 126 -15.49 4.18 5.84
N SER A 127 -16.08 3.41 4.92
CA SER A 127 -16.17 3.83 3.52
C SER A 127 -17.35 4.79 3.33
N PRO A 128 -17.18 5.86 2.54
CA PRO A 128 -18.30 6.71 2.16
C PRO A 128 -19.35 5.92 1.37
N ALA A 129 -20.58 6.42 1.36
CA ALA A 129 -21.64 5.86 0.53
C ALA A 129 -21.22 5.81 -0.94
N ARG A 130 -21.66 4.76 -1.66
CA ARG A 130 -21.41 4.63 -3.09
C ARG A 130 -22.00 5.81 -3.85
N GLY A 131 -21.25 6.33 -4.81
CA GLY A 131 -21.67 7.49 -5.58
C GLY A 131 -20.84 7.71 -6.84
N ARG A 132 -21.02 8.88 -7.45
CA ARG A 132 -20.35 9.28 -8.71
C ARG A 132 -19.38 10.44 -8.52
N ILE A 133 -19.16 10.86 -7.27
CA ILE A 133 -18.26 11.97 -6.94
C ILE A 133 -16.85 11.40 -6.73
N GLY A 134 -15.89 11.93 -7.48
CA GLY A 134 -14.47 11.77 -7.19
C GLY A 134 -13.99 12.88 -6.28
N LEU A 135 -13.27 12.53 -5.21
CA LEU A 135 -12.66 13.49 -4.29
C LEU A 135 -11.15 13.26 -4.27
N PHE A 136 -10.39 14.36 -4.39
CA PHE A 136 -8.95 14.39 -4.15
C PHE A 136 -8.65 15.49 -3.14
N THR A 137 -7.81 15.18 -2.15
CA THR A 137 -7.38 16.13 -1.12
C THR A 137 -5.89 15.97 -0.85
N GLN A 138 -5.23 17.09 -0.56
CA GLN A 138 -3.81 17.18 -0.18
C GLN A 138 -3.64 17.80 1.22
N SER A 139 -4.74 18.00 1.95
CA SER A 139 -4.74 18.60 3.29
C SER A 139 -4.19 17.66 4.36
#